data_AF-A0A448X7Z3-F1
#
_entry.id   AF-A0A448X7Z3-F1
#
_cell.length_a   1.000
_cell.length_b   1.000
_cell.length_c   1.000
_cell.angle_alpha   90.00
_cell.angle_beta   90.00
_cell.angle_gamma   90.00
#
_symmetry.space_group_name_H-M   'P 1'
#
loop_
_entity.id
_entity.type
_entity.pdbx_description
1 polymer ?
#
loop_
_entity_poly.entity_id
_entity_poly.type
_entity_poly.pdbx_seq_one_letter_code
_entity_poly.pdbx_strand_id
1 'polypeptide(L)' 'MDEGITQTTLKSSDSNQEHVFNFPIDITWKSSNPFGWPQLIIHAYGLDIFGKDVIRGYGAVHVPVQPGK' A
#
# COMPACT_ATOMS: atom_id res chain seq x y z
N MET A 1 14.02 9.17 4.75
CA MET A 1 13.34 8.19 3.89
C MET A 1 11.99 8.79 3.67
N ASP A 2 11.81 9.48 2.53
CA ASP A 2 10.55 10.15 2.22
C ASP A 2 9.53 9.07 1.86
N GLU A 3 8.61 8.77 2.79
CA GLU A 3 7.45 7.92 2.51
C GLU A 3 6.51 8.70 1.59
N GLY A 4 6.71 8.57 0.28
CA GLY A 4 5.78 9.08 -0.71
C GLY A 4 4.54 8.19 -0.75
N ILE A 5 3.36 8.76 -0.47
CA ILE A 5 2.10 8.08 -0.75
C ILE A 5 1.96 7.96 -2.27
N THR A 6 2.00 6.73 -2.79
CA THR A 6 1.91 6.49 -4.24
C THR A 6 0.47 6.56 -4.74
N GLN A 7 -0.48 6.01 -3.97
CA GLN A 7 -1.90 5.98 -4.33
C GLN A 7 -2.80 5.95 -3.09
N THR A 8 -4.00 6.53 -3.22
CA THR A 8 -5.07 6.45 -2.23
C THR A 8 -6.36 6.05 -2.93
N THR A 9 -7.19 5.22 -2.29
CA THR A 9 -8.49 4.80 -2.81
C THR A 9 -9.55 4.92 -1.73
N LEU A 10 -10.78 5.25 -2.14
CA LEU A 10 -11.95 5.25 -1.28
C LEU A 10 -12.85 4.08 -1.65
N LYS A 11 -13.60 3.62 -0.65
CA LYS A 11 -14.56 2.53 -0.80
C LYS A 11 -15.61 2.89 -1.87
N SER A 12 -15.86 1.99 -2.80
CA SER A 12 -16.94 2.17 -3.78
C SER A 12 -18.30 2.25 -3.09
N SER A 13 -19.22 3.04 -3.67
CA SER A 13 -20.61 3.15 -3.23
C SER A 13 -21.50 2.01 -3.74
N ASP A 14 -20.99 1.15 -4.63
CA ASP A 14 -21.72 0.00 -5.17
C ASP A 14 -21.87 -1.15 -4.15
N SER A 15 -22.64 -2.18 -4.47
CA SER A 15 -22.85 -3.32 -3.58
C SER A 15 -21.57 -4.13 -3.28
N ASN A 16 -20.55 -4.03 -4.15
CA ASN A 16 -19.31 -4.76 -4.00
C ASN A 16 -18.38 -4.08 -2.98
N GLN A 17 -18.56 -2.77 -2.75
CA GLN A 17 -17.95 -2.07 -1.63
C GLN A 17 -16.41 -2.17 -1.67
N GLU A 18 -15.84 -2.24 -2.88
CA GLU A 18 -14.43 -2.52 -3.14
C GLU A 18 -13.53 -1.28 -3.02
N HIS A 19 -12.24 -1.54 -2.78
CA HIS A 19 -11.16 -0.56 -2.83
C HIS A 19 -10.31 -0.84 -4.06
N VAL A 20 -10.39 0.02 -5.08
CA VAL A 20 -9.72 -0.23 -6.36
C VAL A 20 -8.51 0.70 -6.52
N PHE A 21 -7.35 0.11 -6.76
CA PHE A 21 -6.11 0.80 -7.12
C PHE A 21 -5.91 0.70 -8.64
N ASN A 22 -6.49 1.64 -9.40
CA ASN A 22 -6.58 1.57 -10.86
C ASN A 22 -5.34 2.06 -11.63
N PHE A 23 -4.25 2.38 -10.94
CA PHE A 23 -3.03 2.87 -11.56
C PHE A 23 -1.88 1.89 -11.38
N PRO A 24 -1.02 1.70 -12.40
CA PRO A 24 0.18 0.90 -12.24
C PRO A 24 1.07 1.50 -11.14
N ILE A 25 1.73 0.63 -10.38
CA ILE A 25 2.70 1.01 -9.35
C ILE A 25 4.09 0.80 -9.96
N ASP A 26 4.75 1.89 -10.36
CA ASP A 26 6.13 1.87 -10.83
C ASP A 26 7.08 2.14 -9.68
N ILE A 27 8.01 1.21 -9.44
CA ILE A 27 9.00 1.36 -8.37
C ILE A 27 10.38 1.06 -8.90
N THR A 28 11.32 1.99 -8.71
CA THR A 28 12.73 1.86 -9.09
C THR A 28 13.60 1.92 -7.85
N TRP A 29 14.53 0.98 -7.74
CA TRP A 29 15.30 0.71 -6.54
C TRP A 29 16.79 0.64 -6.84
N LYS A 30 17.61 1.29 -6.02
CA LYS A 30 19.06 1.16 -6.04
C LYS A 30 19.57 0.95 -4.61
N SER A 31 20.19 -0.20 -4.34
CA SER A 31 20.80 -0.50 -3.04
C SER A 31 22.15 -1.20 -3.23
N SER A 32 23.10 -0.92 -2.33
CA SER A 32 24.37 -1.66 -2.20
C SER A 32 24.24 -2.92 -1.33
N ASN A 33 23.12 -3.09 -0.63
CA ASN A 33 22.78 -4.29 0.15
C ASN A 33 21.24 -4.46 0.21
N PRO A 34 20.65 -5.38 -0.58
CA PRO A 34 19.20 -5.59 -0.63
C PRO A 34 18.67 -6.53 0.47
N PHE A 35 19.45 -6.89 1.49
CA PHE A 35 18.94 -7.80 2.52
C PHE A 35 17.72 -7.19 3.26
N GLY A 36 16.56 -7.85 3.16
CA GLY A 36 15.29 -7.37 3.73
C GLY A 36 14.61 -6.23 2.96
N TRP A 37 15.13 -5.85 1.79
CA TRP A 37 14.62 -4.75 0.97
C TRP A 37 14.54 -5.15 -0.51
N PRO A 38 13.58 -4.67 -1.31
CA PRO A 38 12.53 -3.69 -1.00
C PRO A 38 11.25 -4.25 -0.36
N GLN A 39 10.51 -3.37 0.31
CA GLN A 39 9.20 -3.65 0.93
C GLN A 39 8.14 -2.66 0.42
N LEU A 40 6.94 -3.18 0.15
CA LEU A 40 5.72 -2.41 -0.07
C LEU A 40 4.90 -2.41 1.21
N ILE A 41 4.52 -1.22 1.69
CA ILE A 41 3.72 -1.02 2.89
C ILE A 41 2.35 -0.45 2.48
N ILE A 42 1.28 -1.02 3.02
CA ILE A 42 -0.11 -0.63 2.79
C ILE A 42 -0.71 -0.22 4.13
N HIS A 43 -1.28 0.99 4.19
CA HIS A 43 -2.06 1.45 5.33
C HIS A 43 -3.53 1.51 4.96
N ALA A 44 -4.37 0.82 5.74
CA ALA A 44 -5.81 0.86 5.60
C ALA A 44 -6.39 1.85 6.62
N TYR A 45 -6.93 2.96 6.14
CA TYR A 45 -7.60 3.96 6.95
C TYR A 45 -9.11 3.74 6.90
N GLY A 46 -9.76 3.98 8.03
CA GLY A 46 -11.22 4.01 8.12
C GLY A 46 -11.67 5.07 9.10
N LEU A 47 -12.82 5.67 8.80
CA LEU A 47 -13.39 6.73 9.62
C LEU A 47 -13.81 6.17 11.00
N ASP A 48 -13.55 6.94 12.05
CA ASP A 48 -14.16 6.74 13.36
C ASP A 48 -15.58 7.32 13.42
N ILE A 49 -16.32 7.08 14.51
CA ILE A 49 -17.67 7.63 14.73
C ILE A 49 -17.72 9.16 14.67
N PHE A 50 -16.57 9.82 14.83
CA PHE A 50 -16.38 11.27 14.71
C PHE A 50 -15.85 11.72 13.34
N GLY A 51 -15.78 10.82 12.34
CA GLY A 51 -15.31 11.15 10.99
C GLY A 51 -13.80 11.40 10.87
N LYS A 52 -13.01 10.96 11.85
CA LYS A 52 -11.54 11.04 11.80
C LYS A 52 -10.95 9.81 11.13
N ASP A 53 -9.96 9.99 10.26
CA ASP A 53 -9.17 8.89 9.72
C ASP A 53 -8.37 8.20 10.83
N VAL A 54 -8.68 6.93 11.05
CA VAL A 54 -7.98 6.07 11.99
C VAL A 54 -7.44 4.87 11.22
N ILE A 55 -6.18 4.52 11.47
CA ILE A 55 -5.58 3.31 10.90
C ILE A 55 -6.35 2.10 11.46
N ARG A 56 -6.98 1.34 10.56
CA ARG A 56 -7.69 0.10 10.88
C ARG A 56 -6.82 -1.14 10.62
N GLY A 57 -5.78 -1.01 9.81
CA GLY A 57 -4.85 -2.08 9.54
C GLY A 57 -3.61 -1.62 8.77
N TYR A 58 -2.58 -2.45 8.79
CA TYR A 58 -1.36 -2.30 8.03
C TYR A 58 -0.99 -3.63 7.38
N GLY A 59 -0.36 -3.56 6.21
CA GLY A 59 0.21 -4.71 5.50
C GLY A 59 1.61 -4.36 5.03
N ALA A 60 2.51 -5.33 5.04
CA ALA A 60 3.86 -5.19 4.52
C ALA A 60 4.24 -6.44 3.72
N VAL A 61 4.83 -6.26 2.55
CA VAL A 61 5.27 -7.36 1.69
C VAL A 61 6.62 -7.05 1.05
N HIS A 62 7.53 -8.04 1.05
CA HIS A 62 8.80 -7.92 0.33
C HIS A 62 8.59 -8.06 -1.17
N VAL A 63 9.32 -7.29 -1.97
CA VAL A 63 9.27 -7.33 -3.43
C VAL A 63 10.67 -7.68 -3.96
N PRO A 64 10.82 -8.57 -4.96
CA PRO A 64 9.76 -9.37 -5.57
C PRO A 64 9.21 -10.42 -4.60
N VAL A 65 7.90 -10.63 -4.63
CA VAL A 65 7.18 -11.56 -3.74
C VAL A 65 7.56 -13.02 -4.01
N GLN A 66 8.21 -13.27 -5.15
CA GLN A 66 8.71 -14.57 -5.57
C GLN A 66 10.16 -14.42 -6.02
N PRO A 67 11.03 -15.40 -5.71
CA PRO A 67 12.35 -15.51 -6.34
C PRO A 67 12.20 -15.55 -7.86
N GLY A 68 13.15 -14.95 -8.59
CA GLY A 68 13.16 -14.98 -10.05
C GLY A 68 13.11 -16.41 -10.59
N LYS A 69 12.37 -16.61 -11.68
CA LYS A 69 12.30 -17.89 -12.41
C LYS A 69 13.44 -18.03 -13.40
#